data_AF-A0A6B1ICB7-F1
#
_entry.id   AF-A0A6B1ICB7-F1
#
_cell.length_a   1.000
_cell.length_b   1.000
_cell.length_c   1.000
_cell.angle_alpha   90.00
_cell.angle_beta   90.00
_cell.angle_gamma   90.00
#
_symmetry.space_group_name_H-M   'P 1'
#
loop_
_entity.id
_entity.type
_entity.pdbx_description
1 polymer ?
#
loop_
_entity_poly.entity_id
_entity_poly.type
_entity_poly.pdbx_seq_one_letter_code
_entity_poly.pdbx_strand_id
1 'polypeptide(L)'
;METDRGIGINATEDDNAYLGYEPLVNGGENITAGQSTPVVEYHNQVSVDLDTLEVDVSRTSSSRPTIETFDAPDQLDRGNAGTVTVTLNCSTTQVVELEFEVTGSGSGTSISFDRTLSVTCVPN
;
A
#
# COMPACT_ATOMS: atom_id res chain seq x y z
N MET A 1 -29.26 -11.56 5.43
CA MET A 1 -27.86 -12.03 5.40
C MET A 1 -27.41 -11.84 3.98
N GLU A 2 -26.78 -10.71 3.68
CA GLU A 2 -26.33 -10.38 2.34
C GLU A 2 -24.85 -10.02 2.47
N THR A 3 -24.03 -10.91 1.90
CA THR A 3 -22.61 -10.77 1.70
C THR A 3 -22.41 -9.75 0.60
N ASP A 4 -21.93 -8.56 0.95
CA ASP A 4 -21.44 -7.60 -0.03
C ASP A 4 -19.92 -7.50 0.13
N ARG A 5 -19.21 -8.44 -0.52
CA ARG A 5 -17.79 -8.27 -0.84
C ARG A 5 -17.74 -7.54 -2.17
N GLY A 6 -17.96 -6.24 -2.15
CA GLY A 6 -17.61 -5.36 -3.26
C GLY A 6 -16.09 -5.18 -3.31
N ILE A 7 -15.33 -6.24 -3.62
CA ILE A 7 -13.94 -6.07 -4.04
C ILE A 7 -14.02 -5.43 -5.41
N GLY A 8 -13.92 -4.10 -5.45
CA GLY A 8 -13.61 -3.35 -6.65
C GLY A 8 -12.17 -3.65 -7.01
N ILE A 9 -11.92 -4.82 -7.59
CA ILE A 9 -10.61 -5.14 -8.18
C ILE A 9 -10.48 -4.26 -9.41
N ASN A 10 -9.98 -3.04 -9.20
CA ASN A 10 -9.34 -2.27 -10.24
C ASN A 10 -7.93 -2.86 -10.40
N ALA A 11 -7.88 -4.12 -10.80
CA ALA A 11 -6.67 -4.75 -11.31
C ALA A 11 -6.43 -4.10 -12.68
N THR A 12 -5.81 -2.93 -12.69
CA THR A 12 -5.08 -2.48 -13.86
C THR A 12 -4.09 -3.59 -14.17
N GLU A 13 -4.34 -4.25 -15.29
CA GLU A 13 -3.49 -5.27 -15.91
C GLU A 13 -2.12 -4.64 -16.16
N ASP A 14 -1.27 -4.65 -15.14
CA ASP A 14 0.08 -4.15 -15.25
C ASP A 14 1.00 -5.32 -15.60
N ASP A 15 1.70 -5.19 -16.73
CA ASP A 15 2.78 -6.01 -17.26
C ASP A 15 3.98 -6.25 -16.28
N ASN A 16 3.84 -5.92 -15.00
CA ASN A 16 4.82 -6.11 -13.93
C ASN A 16 4.48 -7.33 -13.08
N ALA A 17 4.46 -8.52 -13.68
CA ALA A 17 4.13 -9.81 -13.06
C ALA A 17 5.13 -10.33 -12.00
N TYR A 18 5.94 -9.45 -11.41
CA TYR A 18 7.07 -9.80 -10.56
C TYR A 18 6.80 -9.49 -9.08
N LEU A 19 6.15 -8.36 -8.79
CA LEU A 19 5.64 -8.04 -7.45
C LEU A 19 4.15 -7.71 -7.55
N GLY A 20 3.30 -8.57 -6.98
CA GLY A 20 1.86 -8.36 -6.95
C GLY A 20 1.50 -7.23 -5.98
N TYR A 21 0.50 -6.42 -6.37
CA TYR A 21 -0.07 -5.33 -5.55
C TYR A 21 -1.52 -5.67 -5.24
N GLU A 22 -1.86 -5.82 -3.96
CA GLU A 22 -3.23 -6.04 -3.50
C GLU A 22 -3.64 -4.97 -2.48
N PRO A 23 -4.58 -4.05 -2.83
CA PRO A 23 -5.09 -3.09 -1.85
C PRO A 23 -5.98 -3.81 -0.82
N LEU A 24 -5.66 -3.65 0.46
CA LEU A 24 -6.41 -4.24 1.58
C LEU A 24 -7.61 -3.39 2.02
N VAL A 25 -7.60 -2.13 1.60
CA VAL A 25 -8.71 -1.19 1.78
C VAL A 25 -9.28 -0.83 0.41
N ASN A 26 -10.58 -0.60 0.37
CA ASN A 26 -11.20 -0.14 -0.87
C ASN A 26 -10.85 1.33 -1.15
N GLY A 27 -10.85 1.71 -2.43
CA GLY A 27 -10.73 3.12 -2.81
C GLY A 27 -11.78 3.98 -2.10
N GLY A 28 -11.32 4.93 -1.29
CA GLY A 28 -12.17 5.82 -0.49
C GLY A 28 -12.58 5.28 0.88
N GLU A 29 -12.08 4.13 1.32
CA GLU A 29 -12.35 3.59 2.66
C GLU A 29 -11.89 4.53 3.78
N ASN A 30 -12.58 4.46 4.92
CA ASN A 30 -12.32 5.33 6.07
C ASN A 30 -11.18 4.76 6.94
N ILE A 31 -10.09 5.52 7.05
CA ILE A 31 -9.01 5.30 8.01
C ILE A 31 -9.18 6.27 9.17
N THR A 32 -9.33 5.75 10.37
CA THR A 32 -9.42 6.57 11.58
C THR A 32 -8.06 7.18 11.92
N ALA A 33 -8.05 8.49 12.17
CA ALA A 33 -6.84 9.21 12.54
C ALA A 33 -6.17 8.58 13.78
N GLY A 34 -4.84 8.46 13.76
CA GLY A 34 -4.06 7.85 14.84
C GLY A 34 -4.17 6.33 14.95
N GLN A 35 -4.94 5.66 14.09
CA GLN A 35 -4.97 4.19 14.02
C GLN A 35 -4.05 3.66 12.92
N SER A 36 -3.14 2.77 13.27
CA SER A 36 -2.37 2.00 12.29
C SER A 36 -3.30 1.06 11.54
N THR A 37 -3.36 1.22 10.23
CA THR A 37 -4.29 0.51 9.35
C THR A 37 -3.52 -0.15 8.20
N PRO A 38 -3.68 -1.46 7.95
CA PRO A 38 -3.11 -2.11 6.78
C PRO A 38 -3.82 -1.60 5.52
N VAL A 39 -3.06 -1.18 4.51
CA VAL A 39 -3.62 -0.55 3.30
C VAL A 39 -3.28 -1.28 2.01
N VAL A 40 -2.13 -1.95 1.95
CA VAL A 40 -1.70 -2.73 0.79
C VAL A 40 -0.90 -3.95 1.24
N GLU A 41 -1.02 -5.02 0.48
CA GLU A 41 -0.17 -6.21 0.55
C GLU A 41 0.61 -6.38 -0.76
N TYR A 42 1.92 -6.59 -0.65
CA TYR A 42 2.81 -6.90 -1.76
C TYR A 42 3.13 -8.39 -1.78
N HIS A 43 2.98 -9.03 -2.94
CA HIS A 43 3.29 -10.45 -3.10
C HIS A 43 4.54 -10.65 -3.96
N ASN A 44 5.56 -11.30 -3.42
CA ASN A 44 6.73 -11.67 -4.22
C ASN A 44 6.38 -12.85 -5.14
N GLN A 45 6.18 -12.54 -6.42
CA GLN A 45 5.90 -13.52 -7.47
C GLN A 45 7.16 -13.88 -8.28
N VAL A 46 8.31 -13.25 -8.00
CA VAL A 46 9.57 -13.62 -8.62
C VAL A 46 10.09 -14.96 -8.09
N SER A 47 10.97 -15.60 -8.86
CA SER A 47 11.54 -16.91 -8.49
C SER A 47 12.70 -16.82 -7.50
N VAL A 48 12.95 -15.64 -6.94
CA VAL A 48 14.04 -15.34 -6.00
C VAL A 48 13.49 -14.59 -4.78
N ASP A 49 14.24 -14.61 -3.68
CA ASP A 49 13.94 -13.76 -2.53
C ASP A 49 14.30 -12.31 -2.87
N LEU A 50 13.50 -11.36 -2.40
CA LEU A 50 13.86 -9.94 -2.43
C LEU A 50 14.57 -9.63 -1.12
N ASP A 51 15.90 -9.70 -1.17
CA ASP A 51 16.80 -9.43 -0.05
C ASP A 51 16.65 -7.99 0.47
N THR A 52 16.18 -7.06 -0.36
CA THR A 52 15.80 -5.70 0.02
C THR A 52 14.46 -5.33 -0.59
N LEU A 53 13.60 -4.70 0.19
CA LEU A 53 12.34 -4.12 -0.24
C LEU A 53 12.21 -2.74 0.41
N GLU A 54 12.43 -1.70 -0.37
CA GLU A 54 12.25 -0.32 0.04
C GLU A 54 10.86 0.13 -0.39
N VAL A 55 10.03 0.53 0.56
CA VAL A 55 8.72 1.14 0.29
C VAL A 55 8.71 2.53 0.90
N ASP A 56 8.63 3.54 0.05
CA ASP A 56 8.34 4.91 0.48
C ASP A 56 6.85 5.18 0.34
N VAL A 57 6.25 5.74 1.39
CA VAL A 57 4.84 6.13 1.39
C VAL A 57 4.77 7.64 1.50
N SER A 58 4.32 8.26 0.43
CA SER A 58 4.16 9.71 0.33
C SER A 58 2.71 10.07 0.01
N ARG A 59 2.43 11.37 -0.08
CA ARG A 59 1.11 11.90 -0.41
C ARG A 59 1.25 12.90 -1.53
N THR A 60 0.34 12.84 -2.50
CA THR A 60 0.38 13.75 -3.66
C THR A 60 0.12 15.21 -3.25
N SER A 61 -0.63 15.43 -2.16
CA SER A 61 -0.94 16.75 -1.63
C SER A 61 -0.14 17.07 -0.37
N SER A 62 0.43 18.28 -0.31
CA SER A 62 1.16 18.79 0.85
C SER A 62 0.24 19.28 1.99
N SER A 63 -1.06 19.43 1.73
CA SER A 63 -2.08 19.78 2.72
C SER A 63 -2.48 18.58 3.58
N ARG A 64 -3.20 18.78 4.70
CA ARG A 64 -3.76 17.64 5.46
C ARG A 64 -4.60 16.73 4.55
N PRO A 65 -4.76 15.44 4.89
CA PRO A 65 -4.26 14.75 6.08
C PRO A 65 -2.78 14.39 5.95
N THR A 66 -2.09 14.22 7.08
CA THR A 66 -0.66 13.88 7.13
C THR A 66 -0.47 12.39 7.41
N ILE A 67 0.62 11.81 6.89
CA ILE A 67 1.08 10.48 7.32
C ILE A 67 1.89 10.71 8.61
N GLU A 68 1.47 10.12 9.72
CA GLU A 68 2.22 10.19 10.98
C GLU A 68 3.37 9.20 10.98
N THR A 69 3.06 7.98 10.58
CA THR A 69 4.02 6.88 10.43
C THR A 69 3.48 5.89 9.40
N PHE A 70 4.39 5.13 8.80
CA PHE A 70 4.08 3.92 8.07
C PHE A 70 5.06 2.83 8.50
N ASP A 71 4.69 1.59 8.25
CA ASP A 71 5.54 0.41 8.44
C ASP A 71 5.41 -0.45 7.20
N ALA A 72 6.55 -0.93 6.71
CA ALA A 72 6.66 -1.76 5.54
C ALA A 72 7.72 -2.85 5.77
N PRO A 73 7.57 -4.01 5.14
CA PRO A 73 8.60 -5.04 5.18
C PRO A 73 9.86 -4.60 4.43
N ASP A 74 11.02 -4.78 5.07
CA ASP A 74 12.34 -4.48 4.49
C ASP A 74 12.84 -5.57 3.52
N GLN A 75 12.19 -6.73 3.52
CA GLN A 75 12.54 -7.90 2.71
C GLN A 75 11.27 -8.69 2.37
N LEU A 76 11.31 -9.47 1.30
CA LEU A 76 10.18 -10.32 0.94
C LEU A 76 10.64 -11.64 0.31
N ASP A 77 10.55 -12.70 1.09
CA ASP A 77 10.87 -14.05 0.64
C ASP A 77 10.02 -14.46 -0.57
N ARG A 78 10.57 -15.34 -1.40
CA ARG A 78 9.89 -15.89 -2.56
C ARG A 78 8.52 -16.46 -2.20
N GLY A 79 7.48 -16.02 -2.92
CA GLY A 79 6.12 -16.51 -2.76
C GLY A 79 5.41 -16.03 -1.48
N ASN A 80 6.07 -15.21 -0.66
CA ASN A 80 5.48 -14.62 0.52
C ASN A 80 4.84 -13.25 0.21
N ALA A 81 4.05 -12.79 1.17
CA ALA A 81 3.36 -11.53 1.12
C ALA A 81 3.81 -10.62 2.27
N GLY A 82 3.82 -9.33 2.02
CA GLY A 82 4.28 -8.31 2.94
C GLY A 82 3.30 -7.15 3.00
N THR A 83 2.80 -6.84 4.19
CA THR A 83 1.77 -5.82 4.39
C THR A 83 2.39 -4.47 4.72
N VAL A 84 1.89 -3.40 4.10
CA VAL A 84 2.18 -2.03 4.50
C VAL A 84 1.06 -1.48 5.34
N THR A 85 1.42 -0.91 6.48
CA THR A 85 0.49 -0.22 7.38
C THR A 85 0.78 1.28 7.39
N VAL A 86 -0.28 2.09 7.48
CA VAL A 86 -0.16 3.54 7.57
C VAL A 86 -0.98 4.05 8.75
N THR A 87 -0.46 5.09 9.40
CA THR A 87 -1.19 5.86 10.39
C THR A 87 -1.36 7.28 9.86
N LEU A 88 -2.61 7.70 9.66
CA LEU A 88 -2.94 9.02 9.15
C LEU A 88 -3.37 9.96 10.28
N ASN A 89 -3.23 11.26 10.04
CA ASN A 89 -3.74 12.30 10.92
C ASN A 89 -4.58 13.32 10.16
N CYS A 90 -5.79 13.55 10.65
CA CYS A 90 -6.70 14.57 10.18
C CYS A 90 -7.50 15.18 11.32
N SER A 91 -7.90 16.45 11.18
CA SER A 91 -8.87 17.08 12.10
C SER A 91 -10.28 17.16 11.52
N THR A 92 -10.44 16.86 10.24
CA THR A 92 -11.71 16.85 9.52
C THR A 92 -11.72 15.66 8.57
N THR A 93 -12.89 15.12 8.23
CA THR A 93 -13.00 14.07 7.22
C THR A 93 -12.53 14.59 5.86
N GLN A 94 -11.58 13.89 5.25
CA GLN A 94 -10.98 14.33 3.99
C GLN A 94 -10.30 13.17 3.24
N VAL A 95 -10.38 13.22 1.92
CA VAL A 95 -9.73 12.25 1.03
C VAL A 95 -8.25 12.57 0.92
N VAL A 96 -7.42 11.54 0.85
CA VAL A 96 -5.99 11.60 0.57
C VAL A 96 -5.59 10.54 -0.42
N GLU A 97 -4.70 10.93 -1.33
CA GLU A 97 -4.06 10.02 -2.26
C GLU A 97 -2.66 9.71 -1.72
N LEU A 98 -2.47 8.46 -1.35
CA LEU A 98 -1.20 7.90 -0.93
C LEU A 98 -0.46 7.39 -2.16
N GLU A 99 0.80 7.75 -2.29
CA GLU A 99 1.71 7.25 -3.32
C GLU A 99 2.70 6.30 -2.67
N PHE A 100 2.87 5.12 -3.27
CA PHE A 100 3.77 4.08 -2.83
C PHE A 100 4.84 3.93 -3.90
N GLU A 101 6.07 4.31 -3.59
CA GLU A 101 7.23 4.02 -4.40
C GLU A 101 7.90 2.75 -3.85
N VAL A 102 7.99 1.71 -4.67
CA VAL A 102 8.49 0.40 -4.24
C VAL A 102 9.70 0.04 -5.07
N THR A 103 10.81 -0.26 -4.39
CA THR A 103 12.02 -0.83 -5.01
C THR A 103 12.40 -2.12 -4.30
N GLY A 104 12.33 -3.24 -5.02
CA GLY A 104 12.75 -4.55 -4.55
C GLY A 104 14.03 -5.01 -5.26
N SER A 105 14.96 -5.63 -4.54
CA SER A 105 16.15 -6.25 -5.16
C SER A 105 16.52 -7.56 -4.47
N GLY A 106 17.01 -8.52 -5.25
CA GLY A 106 17.52 -9.79 -4.73
C GLY A 106 18.07 -10.69 -5.82
N SER A 107 19.15 -11.43 -5.51
CA SER A 107 19.82 -12.38 -6.43
C SER A 107 19.96 -11.90 -7.90
N GLY A 108 20.36 -10.64 -8.11
CA GLY A 108 20.56 -10.05 -9.45
C GLY A 108 19.28 -9.60 -10.17
N THR A 109 18.13 -9.68 -9.52
CA THR A 109 16.84 -9.11 -9.95
C THR A 109 16.62 -7.79 -9.23
N SER A 110 16.15 -6.79 -9.96
CA SER A 110 15.70 -5.51 -9.41
C SER A 110 14.36 -5.14 -10.02
N ILE A 111 13.44 -4.68 -9.19
CA ILE A 111 12.06 -4.33 -9.54
C ILE A 111 11.81 -2.95 -8.95
N SER A 112 11.20 -2.07 -9.72
CA SER A 112 10.79 -0.76 -9.24
C SER A 112 9.47 -0.38 -9.88
N PHE A 113 8.51 0.06 -9.06
CA PHE A 113 7.22 0.55 -9.55
C PHE A 113 6.57 1.49 -8.54
N ASP A 114 5.66 2.31 -9.03
CA ASP A 114 4.87 3.26 -8.28
C ASP A 114 3.37 2.89 -8.32
N ARG A 115 2.65 3.10 -7.22
CA ARG A 115 1.18 2.95 -7.15
C ARG A 115 0.56 4.04 -6.31
N THR A 116 -0.66 4.41 -6.67
CA THR A 116 -1.46 5.36 -5.90
C THR A 116 -2.70 4.69 -5.34
N LEU A 117 -3.07 5.06 -4.10
CA LEU A 117 -4.27 4.60 -3.40
C LEU A 117 -5.01 5.78 -2.79
N SER A 118 -6.27 5.94 -3.15
CA SER A 118 -7.13 6.96 -2.56
C SER A 118 -7.84 6.41 -1.32
N VAL A 119 -7.70 7.06 -0.17
CA VAL A 119 -8.37 6.70 1.10
C VAL A 119 -8.98 7.93 1.76
N THR A 120 -9.92 7.73 2.67
CA THR A 120 -10.57 8.82 3.42
C THR A 120 -10.04 8.81 4.86
N CYS A 121 -9.35 9.86 5.29
CA CYS A 121 -9.03 10.03 6.71
C CYS A 121 -10.25 10.58 7.45
N VAL A 122 -10.65 9.92 8.54
CA VAL A 122 -11.69 10.41 9.47
C VAL A 122 -11.07 10.72 10.83
N PRO A 123 -11.40 11.85 11.49
CA PRO A 123 -10.88 12.16 12.81
C PRO A 123 -11.32 11.10 13.84
N ASN A 124 -10.46 10.84 14.84
CA ASN A 124 -10.77 9.93 15.97
C ASN A 124 -11.78 10.55 16.93
#